data_AF-A0A852JM38-F1
#
_entry.id   AF-A0A852JM38-F1
#
_cell.length_a   1.000
_cell.length_b   1.000
_cell.length_c   1.000
_cell.angle_alpha   90.00
_cell.angle_beta   90.00
_cell.angle_gamma   90.00
#
_symmetry.space_group_name_H-M   'P 1'
#
loop_
_entity.id
_entity.type
_entity.pdbx_description
1 polymer ?
#
loop_
_entity_poly.entity_id
_entity_poly.type
_entity_poly.pdbx_seq_one_letter_code
_entity_poly.pdbx_strand_id
1 'polypeptide(L)'
;SGQESPSPGVARARLARSVSAPPQPRDCILSSWSPWSKCDPCQKKRYRFARLEQPSQFGGEPCDGSDREAEQCVTNSPCRSRARCDGFVCAVTGRCIARRLLCNGDDDCGDQSDEKNCKKVFRKCDQKMEEYWGIENLAKGLNIFTNSLEGLVLDHRYYAGGCSPHYITDTRFRKPYNVESYTPETKGKYEFTMTEYDSYSNYESTVLKAKATQSSFSVGIKIPKVFELGYSSNDMRFKKFMQRMKRFSSSSSKFLHARCELAVGVYKLRPRALMLHHEFLRRLRQLPTEYSYGEYRELLRDFGTHFIQEATLGGVYEYTLVMNGHELHKAGMCSS
;
A
#
# COMPACT_ATOMS: atom_id res chain seq x y z
N SER A 1 -68.19 9.53 -15.60
CA SER A 1 -67.14 9.65 -16.64
C SER A 1 -66.03 10.53 -16.12
N GLY A 2 -64.78 10.05 -16.11
CA GLY A 2 -63.61 10.84 -15.71
C GLY A 2 -62.60 10.04 -14.88
N GLN A 3 -61.89 9.11 -15.52
CA GLN A 3 -60.56 8.67 -15.10
C GLN A 3 -59.58 9.38 -16.03
N GLU A 4 -58.64 10.14 -15.47
CA GLU A 4 -57.52 10.71 -16.23
C GLU A 4 -56.23 10.38 -15.47
N SER A 5 -55.38 9.59 -16.13
CA SER A 5 -54.08 9.12 -15.63
C SER A 5 -53.00 10.16 -15.93
N PRO A 6 -51.98 10.36 -15.08
CA PRO A 6 -50.83 11.19 -15.42
C PRO A 6 -49.78 10.38 -16.21
N SER A 7 -49.21 11.05 -17.20
CA SER A 7 -48.27 10.58 -18.22
C SER A 7 -46.86 10.27 -17.67
N PRO A 8 -46.11 9.34 -18.29
CA PRO A 8 -44.76 8.96 -17.85
C PRO A 8 -43.71 9.99 -18.29
N GLY A 9 -42.89 10.42 -17.33
CA GLY A 9 -41.83 11.41 -17.51
C GLY A 9 -40.74 10.97 -18.49
N VAL A 10 -40.39 11.88 -19.39
CA VAL A 10 -39.31 11.76 -20.38
C VAL A 10 -37.97 11.54 -19.67
N ALA A 11 -37.38 10.35 -19.86
CA ALA A 11 -36.02 10.08 -19.46
C ALA A 11 -35.05 11.01 -20.22
N ARG A 12 -34.37 11.89 -19.48
CA ARG A 12 -33.38 12.83 -20.01
C ARG A 12 -32.23 12.04 -20.64
N ALA A 13 -32.20 11.99 -21.97
CA ALA A 13 -31.10 11.39 -22.73
C ALA A 13 -29.77 12.06 -22.32
N ARG A 14 -28.78 11.26 -21.92
CA ARG A 14 -27.44 11.75 -21.60
C ARG A 14 -26.79 12.25 -22.89
N LEU A 15 -26.74 13.56 -23.09
CA LEU A 15 -25.95 14.19 -24.14
C LEU A 15 -24.47 13.86 -23.92
N ALA A 16 -23.86 13.19 -24.90
CA ALA A 16 -22.42 13.04 -24.96
C ALA A 16 -21.81 14.44 -25.11
N ARG A 17 -20.91 14.83 -24.18
CA ARG A 17 -20.24 16.14 -24.21
C ARG A 17 -19.42 16.27 -25.49
N SER A 18 -19.47 17.45 -26.11
CA SER A 18 -18.59 17.77 -27.25
C SER A 18 -17.12 17.79 -26.80
N VAL A 19 -16.22 17.35 -27.68
CA VAL A 19 -14.77 17.26 -27.45
C VAL A 19 -14.11 18.66 -27.35
N SER A 20 -14.86 19.72 -27.67
CA SER A 20 -14.34 21.07 -27.92
C SER A 20 -14.39 22.05 -26.74
N ALA A 21 -15.05 21.73 -25.62
CA ALA A 21 -15.08 22.61 -24.45
C ALA A 21 -14.28 21.98 -23.29
N PRO A 22 -13.28 22.67 -22.72
CA PRO A 22 -12.60 22.17 -21.54
C PRO A 22 -13.62 21.97 -20.41
N PRO A 23 -13.55 20.85 -19.67
CA PRO A 23 -14.46 20.60 -18.57
C PRO A 23 -14.36 21.71 -17.53
N GLN A 24 -15.52 22.18 -17.03
CA GLN A 24 -15.55 23.21 -16.00
C GLN A 24 -14.82 22.72 -14.73
N PRO A 25 -14.06 23.61 -14.06
CA PRO A 25 -13.46 23.32 -12.77
C PRO A 25 -14.50 22.81 -11.78
N ARG A 26 -14.13 21.79 -11.00
CA ARG A 26 -14.94 21.28 -9.90
C ARG A 26 -14.11 21.37 -8.64
N ASP A 27 -14.58 22.18 -7.71
CA ASP A 27 -13.89 22.37 -6.43
C ASP A 27 -14.15 21.20 -5.50
N CYS A 28 -13.25 21.02 -4.55
CA CYS A 28 -13.36 20.01 -3.53
C CYS A 28 -14.45 20.38 -2.50
N ILE A 29 -15.31 19.42 -2.15
CA ILE A 29 -16.39 19.61 -1.17
C ILE A 29 -16.27 18.53 -0.10
N LEU A 30 -16.14 18.99 1.15
CA LEU A 30 -16.26 18.15 2.34
C LEU A 30 -17.69 18.21 2.89
N SER A 31 -18.12 17.10 3.49
CA SER A 31 -19.38 17.03 4.23
C SER A 31 -19.41 17.99 5.40
N SER A 32 -20.59 18.21 5.96
CA SER A 32 -20.70 18.78 7.30
C SER A 32 -19.95 17.91 8.32
N TRP A 33 -19.50 18.55 9.40
CA TRP A 33 -18.80 17.88 10.49
C TRP A 33 -19.69 16.84 11.16
N SER A 34 -19.11 15.68 11.49
CA SER A 34 -19.76 14.74 12.38
C SER A 34 -20.01 15.37 13.76
N PRO A 35 -20.99 14.87 14.52
CA PRO A 35 -21.05 15.14 15.95
C PRO A 35 -19.72 14.77 16.63
N TRP A 36 -19.40 15.47 17.72
CA TRP A 36 -18.24 15.12 18.54
C TRP A 36 -18.41 13.74 19.17
N SER A 37 -17.34 12.95 19.14
CA SER A 37 -17.26 11.69 19.89
C SER A 37 -17.34 11.95 21.40
N LYS A 38 -17.57 10.88 22.17
CA LYS A 38 -17.36 10.95 23.62
C LYS A 38 -15.88 11.22 23.92
N CYS A 39 -15.64 11.74 25.12
CA CYS A 39 -14.30 11.99 25.61
C CYS A 39 -13.56 10.67 25.87
N ASP A 40 -12.46 10.44 25.17
CA ASP A 40 -11.61 9.27 25.36
C ASP A 40 -10.95 9.31 26.76
N PRO A 41 -11.14 8.29 27.61
CA PRO A 41 -10.62 8.30 28.97
C PRO A 41 -9.10 8.23 29.05
N CYS A 42 -8.43 7.68 28.03
CA CYS A 42 -7.00 7.47 27.97
C CYS A 42 -6.26 8.63 27.30
N GLN A 43 -6.80 9.18 26.21
CA GLN A 43 -6.22 10.30 25.48
C GLN A 43 -6.68 11.67 26.00
N LYS A 44 -7.77 11.71 26.79
CA LYS A 44 -8.42 12.96 27.25
C LYS A 44 -8.78 13.89 26.09
N LYS A 45 -9.25 13.29 25.00
CA LYS A 45 -9.61 13.98 23.75
C LYS A 45 -10.94 13.46 23.20
N ARG A 46 -11.67 14.35 22.53
CA ARG A 46 -12.83 14.03 21.69
C ARG A 46 -12.51 14.35 20.24
N TYR A 47 -13.17 13.67 19.31
CA TYR A 47 -12.85 13.71 17.89
C TYR A 47 -14.09 13.97 17.05
N ARG A 48 -13.91 14.67 15.94
CA ARG A 48 -14.91 14.77 14.86
C ARG A 48 -14.23 14.72 13.51
N PHE A 49 -14.98 14.42 12.46
CA PHE A 49 -14.44 14.27 11.11
C PHE A 49 -15.40 14.79 10.05
N ALA A 50 -14.85 15.12 8.88
CA ALA A 50 -15.59 15.38 7.66
C ALA A 50 -15.22 14.35 6.59
N ARG A 51 -16.18 14.03 5.72
CA ARG A 51 -16.00 13.09 4.62
C ARG A 51 -15.88 13.84 3.30
N LEU A 52 -15.15 13.27 2.36
CA LEU A 52 -15.07 13.82 1.01
C LEU A 52 -16.37 13.51 0.27
N GLU A 53 -17.10 14.54 -0.14
CA GLU A 53 -18.31 14.40 -0.97
C GLU A 53 -17.98 14.58 -2.45
N GLN A 54 -17.14 15.57 -2.77
CA GLN A 54 -16.66 15.81 -4.13
C GLN A 54 -15.14 16.04 -4.13
N PRO A 55 -14.35 15.28 -4.91
CA PRO A 55 -12.94 15.57 -5.13
C PRO A 55 -12.77 16.77 -6.07
N SER A 56 -11.66 17.52 -5.93
CA SER A 56 -11.29 18.54 -6.91
C SER A 56 -10.95 17.91 -8.26
N GLN A 57 -11.44 18.50 -9.34
CA GLN A 57 -11.18 18.06 -10.71
C GLN A 57 -11.07 19.26 -11.66
N PHE A 58 -10.38 19.05 -12.79
CA PHE A 58 -10.30 20.02 -13.89
C PHE A 58 -9.78 21.41 -13.50
N GLY A 59 -8.82 21.46 -12.57
CA GLY A 59 -8.24 22.71 -12.09
C GLY A 59 -9.07 23.45 -11.03
N GLY A 60 -10.09 22.79 -10.45
CA GLY A 60 -10.80 23.31 -9.28
C GLY A 60 -9.95 23.28 -8.01
N GLU A 61 -10.39 24.02 -7.00
CA GLU A 61 -9.67 24.24 -5.75
C GLU A 61 -9.60 22.95 -4.90
N PRO A 62 -8.40 22.54 -4.41
CA PRO A 62 -8.26 21.39 -3.52
C PRO A 62 -8.80 21.68 -2.10
N CYS A 63 -9.13 20.61 -1.36
CA CYS A 63 -9.43 20.74 0.07
C CYS A 63 -8.12 20.90 0.86
N ASP A 64 -7.70 22.13 1.14
CA ASP A 64 -6.49 22.41 1.93
C ASP A 64 -6.70 22.31 3.45
N GLY A 65 -7.96 22.11 3.90
CA GLY A 65 -8.31 21.94 5.32
C GLY A 65 -8.13 20.52 5.84
N SER A 66 -7.92 20.41 7.16
CA SER A 66 -7.94 19.11 7.85
C SER A 66 -9.35 18.49 7.79
N ASP A 67 -9.43 17.22 7.43
CA ASP A 67 -10.68 16.46 7.37
C ASP A 67 -11.02 15.77 8.71
N ARG A 68 -10.27 16.10 9.78
CA ARG A 68 -10.43 15.64 11.15
C ARG A 68 -10.06 16.73 12.16
N GLU A 69 -10.68 16.68 13.33
CA GLU A 69 -10.35 17.55 14.45
C GLU A 69 -10.34 16.78 15.76
N ALA A 70 -9.44 17.20 16.67
CA ALA A 70 -9.33 16.66 18.01
C ALA A 70 -9.30 17.81 19.02
N GLU A 71 -10.09 17.68 20.08
CA GLU A 71 -10.20 18.67 21.14
C GLU A 71 -9.96 18.02 22.50
N GLN A 72 -9.34 18.75 23.41
CA GLN A 72 -9.14 18.29 24.78
C GLN A 72 -10.48 18.23 25.52
N CYS A 73 -10.63 17.25 26.40
CA CYS A 73 -11.84 17.08 27.20
C CYS A 73 -11.53 16.44 28.56
N VAL A 74 -12.40 16.68 29.52
CA VAL A 74 -12.29 16.13 30.88
C VAL A 74 -13.27 14.97 31.02
N THR A 75 -12.79 13.85 31.56
CA THR A 75 -13.62 12.69 31.88
C THR A 75 -13.04 11.93 33.07
N ASN A 76 -13.94 11.49 33.95
CA ASN A 76 -13.63 10.71 35.14
C ASN A 76 -13.68 9.19 34.88
N SER A 77 -14.03 8.78 33.66
CA SER A 77 -14.08 7.37 33.30
C SER A 77 -12.68 6.73 33.39
N PRO A 78 -12.55 5.52 33.96
CA PRO A 78 -11.27 4.86 34.10
C PRO A 78 -10.71 4.45 32.73
N CYS A 79 -9.43 4.76 32.49
CA CYS A 79 -8.69 4.21 31.37
C CYS A 79 -8.12 2.85 31.78
N ARG A 80 -8.48 1.76 31.08
CA ARG A 80 -7.85 0.46 31.30
C ARG A 80 -6.38 0.57 30.91
N SER A 81 -5.49 0.46 31.89
CA SER A 81 -4.05 0.60 31.68
C SER A 81 -3.56 -0.40 30.63
N ARG A 82 -2.69 0.08 29.73
CA ARG A 82 -2.03 -0.74 28.71
C ARG A 82 -1.22 -1.87 29.37
N ALA A 83 -0.95 -2.93 28.60
CA ALA A 83 -0.19 -4.10 29.04
C ALA A 83 1.09 -3.68 29.79
N ARG A 84 1.29 -4.27 30.98
CA ARG A 84 2.48 -4.06 31.79
C ARG A 84 3.71 -4.57 31.03
N CYS A 85 4.78 -3.78 31.05
CA CYS A 85 6.08 -4.21 30.52
C CYS A 85 6.88 -4.87 31.64
N ASP A 86 7.21 -6.15 31.49
CA ASP A 86 8.08 -6.88 32.43
C ASP A 86 9.58 -6.63 32.14
N GLY A 87 9.88 -6.07 30.97
CA GLY A 87 11.22 -5.80 30.48
C GLY A 87 11.70 -4.36 30.69
N PHE A 88 12.50 -3.88 29.74
CA PHE A 88 12.93 -2.48 29.65
C PHE A 88 12.00 -1.72 28.71
N VAL A 89 11.60 -0.51 29.11
CA VAL A 89 10.78 0.40 28.28
C VAL A 89 11.71 1.41 27.62
N CYS A 90 11.72 1.43 26.30
CA CYS A 90 12.51 2.37 25.50
C CYS A 90 12.05 3.82 25.74
N ALA A 91 13.01 4.76 25.75
CA ALA A 91 12.77 6.10 26.28
C ALA A 91 11.83 6.95 25.38
N VAL A 92 11.99 6.87 24.05
CA VAL A 92 11.22 7.66 23.09
C VAL A 92 10.14 6.80 22.44
N THR A 93 10.47 5.59 22.01
CA THR A 93 9.51 4.72 21.30
C THR A 93 8.48 4.09 22.23
N GLY A 94 8.79 3.95 23.52
CA GLY A 94 7.97 3.24 24.50
C GLY A 94 7.81 1.75 24.18
N ARG A 95 8.67 1.18 23.33
CA ARG A 95 8.70 -0.26 23.05
C ARG A 95 9.14 -1.01 24.32
N CYS A 96 8.56 -2.18 24.56
CA CYS A 96 8.94 -3.05 25.67
C CYS A 96 9.83 -4.16 25.14
N ILE A 97 11.10 -4.18 25.55
CA ILE A 97 12.09 -5.17 25.12
C ILE A 97 12.57 -6.01 26.29
N ALA A 98 13.03 -7.24 26.02
CA ALA A 98 13.59 -8.10 27.06
C ALA A 98 14.92 -7.53 27.56
N ARG A 99 15.20 -7.62 28.87
CA ARG A 99 16.45 -7.09 29.47
C ARG A 99 17.73 -7.68 28.89
N ARG A 100 17.67 -8.90 28.33
CA ARG A 100 18.79 -9.55 27.63
C ARG A 100 19.22 -8.84 26.34
N LEU A 101 18.40 -7.90 25.86
CA LEU A 101 18.66 -7.11 24.66
C LEU A 101 19.35 -5.78 24.98
N LEU A 102 19.55 -5.46 26.26
CA LEU A 102 20.32 -4.27 26.65
C LEU A 102 21.81 -4.48 26.37
N CYS A 103 22.45 -3.47 25.80
CA CYS A 103 23.89 -3.46 25.55
C CYS A 103 24.37 -4.64 24.69
N ASN A 104 23.57 -5.07 23.72
CA ASN A 104 23.89 -6.19 22.83
C ASN A 104 24.49 -5.72 21.48
N GLY A 105 24.60 -4.41 21.27
CA GLY A 105 25.11 -3.78 20.06
C GLY A 105 24.09 -3.66 18.93
N ASP A 106 22.83 -4.03 19.15
CA ASP A 106 21.71 -3.86 18.23
C ASP A 106 20.79 -2.74 18.74
N ASP A 107 20.16 -1.99 17.83
CA ASP A 107 19.11 -1.02 18.21
C ASP A 107 17.75 -1.73 18.23
N ASP A 108 17.46 -2.43 19.33
CA ASP A 108 16.18 -3.11 19.53
C ASP A 108 15.06 -2.13 19.91
N CYS A 109 15.41 -0.94 20.42
CA CYS A 109 14.45 0.11 20.77
C CYS A 109 13.98 0.97 19.59
N GLY A 110 14.78 1.13 18.54
CA GLY A 110 14.59 2.06 17.41
C GLY A 110 14.96 3.52 17.72
N ASP A 111 15.45 3.78 18.93
CA ASP A 111 15.92 5.09 19.41
C ASP A 111 17.27 4.99 20.16
N GLN A 112 17.91 3.82 20.07
CA GLN A 112 19.18 3.46 20.72
C GLN A 112 19.15 3.60 22.26
N SER A 113 17.98 3.59 22.90
CA SER A 113 17.88 3.72 24.36
C SER A 113 18.45 2.54 25.12
N ASP A 114 18.38 1.36 24.53
CA ASP A 114 18.89 0.08 25.00
C ASP A 114 20.42 -0.03 24.98
N GLU A 115 21.07 0.77 24.14
CA GLU A 115 22.52 0.82 23.97
C GLU A 115 23.18 2.01 24.71
N LYS A 116 22.40 2.74 25.53
CA LYS A 116 22.91 3.84 26.37
C LYS A 116 23.37 3.34 27.74
N ASN A 117 24.40 3.99 28.28
CA ASN A 117 24.98 3.71 29.62
C ASN A 117 25.51 2.28 29.81
N CYS A 118 26.02 1.68 28.73
CA CYS A 118 26.60 0.34 28.75
C CYS A 118 28.05 0.35 29.24
N LYS A 119 28.35 -0.44 30.30
CA LYS A 119 29.75 -0.65 30.73
C LYS A 119 30.53 -1.54 29.77
N LYS A 120 29.85 -2.49 29.15
CA LYS A 120 30.36 -3.43 28.14
C LYS A 120 29.24 -3.72 27.15
N VAL A 121 29.60 -3.89 25.88
CA VAL A 121 28.67 -4.28 24.81
C VAL A 121 28.93 -5.75 24.46
N PHE A 122 27.90 -6.59 24.58
CA PHE A 122 27.97 -8.01 24.30
C PHE A 122 27.37 -8.31 22.93
N ARG A 123 28.17 -8.11 21.88
CA ARG A 123 27.72 -8.37 20.51
C ARG A 123 27.39 -9.84 20.32
N LYS A 124 26.21 -10.13 19.77
CA LYS A 124 25.83 -11.50 19.39
C LYS A 124 26.52 -11.95 18.10
N CYS A 125 26.80 -11.01 17.22
CA CYS A 125 27.46 -11.25 15.95
C CYS A 125 28.91 -10.77 16.00
N ASP A 126 29.85 -11.71 15.82
CA ASP A 126 31.29 -11.39 15.78
C ASP A 126 31.68 -10.75 14.45
N GLN A 127 30.95 -11.06 13.37
CA GLN A 127 31.23 -10.59 12.02
C GLN A 127 30.08 -9.72 11.51
N LYS A 128 30.43 -8.65 10.79
CA LYS A 128 29.45 -7.75 10.16
C LYS A 128 28.65 -8.54 9.11
N MET A 129 27.34 -8.37 9.11
CA MET A 129 26.43 -9.00 8.16
C MET A 129 25.53 -7.96 7.53
N GLU A 130 25.09 -8.23 6.31
CA GLU A 130 24.21 -7.34 5.57
C GLU A 130 22.73 -7.60 5.89
N GLU A 131 21.91 -6.57 5.75
CA GLU A 131 20.46 -6.70 5.69
C GLU A 131 20.07 -7.25 4.32
N TYR A 132 19.00 -8.05 4.24
CA TYR A 132 18.48 -8.48 2.93
C TYR A 132 18.16 -7.26 2.06
N TRP A 133 18.59 -7.30 0.80
CA TRP A 133 18.38 -6.19 -0.11
C TRP A 133 16.88 -5.92 -0.31
N GLY A 134 16.47 -4.67 -0.14
CA GLY A 134 15.08 -4.24 -0.29
C GLY A 134 14.12 -4.74 0.79
N ILE A 135 14.61 -5.33 1.89
CA ILE A 135 13.77 -5.89 2.97
C ILE A 135 12.85 -4.87 3.64
N GLU A 136 13.24 -3.61 3.61
CA GLU A 136 12.45 -2.49 4.11
C GLU A 136 11.12 -2.36 3.35
N ASN A 137 11.10 -2.61 2.04
CA ASN A 137 9.85 -2.55 1.26
C ASN A 137 8.87 -3.66 1.67
N LEU A 138 9.37 -4.80 2.14
CA LEU A 138 8.56 -5.89 2.68
C LEU A 138 8.04 -5.61 4.10
N ALA A 139 8.62 -4.62 4.78
CA ALA A 139 8.20 -4.17 6.11
C ALA A 139 7.14 -3.06 6.08
N LYS A 140 6.94 -2.43 4.91
CA LYS A 140 5.96 -1.38 4.68
C LYS A 140 4.55 -1.94 4.60
N GLY A 141 3.59 -1.12 5.00
CA GLY A 141 2.19 -1.42 4.76
C GLY A 141 1.83 -1.21 3.29
N LEU A 142 0.77 -1.89 2.85
CA LEU A 142 0.29 -1.87 1.48
C LEU A 142 -1.11 -1.27 1.44
N ASN A 143 -1.27 -0.20 0.66
CA ASN A 143 -2.57 0.31 0.29
C ASN A 143 -3.04 -0.35 -1.01
N ILE A 144 -3.86 -1.37 -0.86
CA ILE A 144 -4.41 -2.17 -1.96
C ILE A 144 -5.44 -1.43 -2.83
N PHE A 145 -5.91 -0.25 -2.42
CA PHE A 145 -6.82 0.56 -3.23
C PHE A 145 -6.06 1.42 -4.25
N THR A 146 -4.82 1.78 -3.93
CA THR A 146 -3.94 2.64 -4.73
C THR A 146 -2.72 1.91 -5.28
N ASN A 147 -2.51 0.66 -4.88
CA ASN A 147 -1.32 -0.15 -5.13
C ASN A 147 -0.03 0.59 -4.74
N SER A 148 -0.04 1.24 -3.57
CA SER A 148 1.12 1.97 -3.03
C SER A 148 1.63 1.32 -1.75
N LEU A 149 2.96 1.31 -1.59
CA LEU A 149 3.60 1.02 -0.32
C LEU A 149 3.58 2.29 0.53
N GLU A 150 3.14 2.15 1.76
CA GLU A 150 2.99 3.24 2.73
C GLU A 150 4.07 3.12 3.83
N GLY A 151 3.80 3.65 5.02
CA GLY A 151 4.71 3.62 6.16
C GLY A 151 5.06 2.22 6.67
N LEU A 152 6.14 2.14 7.44
CA LEU A 152 6.63 0.90 8.05
C LEU A 152 5.66 0.39 9.12
N VAL A 153 5.17 -0.84 8.94
CA VAL A 153 4.27 -1.52 9.90
C VAL A 153 5.00 -2.60 10.69
N LEU A 154 6.01 -3.23 10.10
CA LEU A 154 6.84 -4.25 10.71
C LEU A 154 8.27 -3.73 10.92
N ASP A 155 8.94 -4.26 11.94
CA ASP A 155 10.35 -3.96 12.19
C ASP A 155 11.24 -5.09 11.68
N HIS A 156 11.74 -4.95 10.45
CA HIS A 156 12.71 -5.89 9.86
C HIS A 156 14.16 -5.60 10.24
N ARG A 157 14.42 -4.63 11.13
CA ARG A 157 15.73 -4.41 11.75
C ARG A 157 15.85 -5.02 13.15
N TYR A 158 14.75 -5.51 13.70
CA TYR A 158 14.74 -6.25 14.95
C TYR A 158 15.22 -7.70 14.77
N TYR A 159 16.21 -8.12 15.57
CA TYR A 159 16.82 -9.46 15.51
C TYR A 159 16.53 -10.35 16.73
N ALA A 160 15.87 -9.82 17.75
CA ALA A 160 15.58 -10.53 19.01
C ALA A 160 16.82 -11.11 19.72
N GLY A 161 17.98 -10.47 19.55
CA GLY A 161 19.26 -10.96 20.06
C GLY A 161 19.76 -12.24 19.38
N GLY A 162 19.17 -12.61 18.24
CA GLY A 162 19.61 -13.70 17.39
C GLY A 162 20.67 -13.25 16.39
N CYS A 163 21.55 -14.18 16.01
CA CYS A 163 22.59 -13.96 15.01
C CYS A 163 22.72 -15.19 14.10
N SER A 164 21.71 -15.42 13.26
CA SER A 164 21.73 -16.51 12.29
C SER A 164 22.24 -16.00 10.95
N PRO A 165 23.46 -16.37 10.53
CA PRO A 165 23.96 -16.03 9.21
C PRO A 165 23.18 -16.82 8.14
N HIS A 166 22.79 -16.12 7.08
CA HIS A 166 22.17 -16.70 5.90
C HIS A 166 23.03 -16.34 4.69
N TYR A 167 23.54 -17.36 3.99
CA TYR A 167 24.40 -17.18 2.83
C TYR A 167 23.55 -17.22 1.56
N ILE A 168 23.63 -16.16 0.77
CA ILE A 168 23.06 -16.11 -0.58
C ILE A 168 24.22 -15.72 -1.48
N THR A 169 24.57 -16.61 -2.40
CA THR A 169 25.81 -16.56 -3.18
C THR A 169 27.03 -16.41 -2.26
N ASP A 170 27.78 -15.32 -2.35
CA ASP A 170 29.00 -15.05 -1.57
C ASP A 170 28.76 -14.04 -0.42
N THR A 171 27.54 -13.52 -0.31
CA THR A 171 27.20 -12.49 0.68
C THR A 171 26.56 -13.13 1.91
N ARG A 172 26.99 -12.66 3.08
CA ARG A 172 26.44 -13.08 4.36
C ARG A 172 25.41 -12.08 4.87
N PHE A 173 24.16 -12.55 4.90
CA PHE A 173 23.04 -11.79 5.41
C PHE A 173 22.69 -12.18 6.84
N ARG A 174 22.12 -11.23 7.58
CA ARG A 174 21.52 -11.48 8.89
C ARG A 174 20.01 -11.61 8.74
N LYS A 175 19.45 -12.77 9.08
CA LYS A 175 18.00 -12.97 9.02
C LYS A 175 17.30 -12.21 10.17
N PRO A 176 16.41 -11.24 9.88
CA PRO A 176 15.68 -10.53 10.92
C PRO A 176 14.62 -11.40 11.59
N TYR A 177 14.22 -11.04 12.80
CA TYR A 177 13.36 -11.86 13.64
C TYR A 177 11.99 -12.08 12.99
N ASN A 178 11.39 -11.07 12.36
CA ASN A 178 10.07 -11.17 11.74
C ASN A 178 10.04 -12.14 10.55
N VAL A 179 11.17 -12.45 9.95
CA VAL A 179 11.27 -13.21 8.71
C VAL A 179 11.43 -14.69 9.03
N GLU A 180 10.49 -15.49 8.50
CA GLU A 180 10.51 -16.94 8.65
C GLU A 180 11.55 -17.53 7.69
N SER A 181 11.37 -17.27 6.39
CA SER A 181 12.25 -17.73 5.32
C SER A 181 12.45 -16.66 4.24
N TYR A 182 13.64 -16.65 3.66
CA TYR A 182 14.01 -15.88 2.48
C TYR A 182 14.82 -16.80 1.59
N THR A 183 14.21 -17.36 0.56
CA THR A 183 14.84 -18.38 -0.30
C THR A 183 15.14 -17.80 -1.68
N PRO A 184 16.40 -17.79 -2.14
CA PRO A 184 16.71 -17.34 -3.49
C PRO A 184 16.14 -18.33 -4.53
N GLU A 185 15.59 -17.80 -5.62
CA GLU A 185 15.19 -18.58 -6.78
C GLU A 185 16.21 -18.37 -7.90
N THR A 186 16.89 -19.44 -8.30
CA THR A 186 18.00 -19.40 -9.27
C THR A 186 17.57 -19.75 -10.70
N LYS A 187 16.27 -20.00 -10.93
CA LYS A 187 15.75 -20.44 -12.24
C LYS A 187 14.77 -19.43 -12.81
N GLY A 188 15.28 -18.27 -13.22
CA GLY A 188 14.56 -17.39 -14.12
C GLY A 188 14.43 -18.04 -15.50
N LYS A 189 13.22 -18.41 -15.91
CA LYS A 189 12.95 -18.68 -17.32
C LYS A 189 12.83 -17.32 -18.00
N TYR A 190 13.78 -16.96 -18.86
CA TYR A 190 13.70 -15.78 -19.73
C TYR A 190 12.72 -16.03 -20.88
N GLU A 191 11.49 -16.43 -20.54
CA GLU A 191 10.45 -16.78 -21.49
C GLU A 191 9.49 -15.60 -21.63
N PHE A 192 9.47 -15.00 -22.81
CA PHE A 192 8.53 -13.93 -23.12
C PHE A 192 7.20 -14.55 -23.52
N THR A 193 6.16 -14.22 -22.76
CA THR A 193 4.79 -14.41 -23.21
C THR A 193 4.42 -13.29 -24.15
N MET A 194 4.05 -13.62 -25.39
CA MET A 194 3.64 -12.67 -26.40
C MET A 194 2.14 -12.84 -26.65
N THR A 195 1.36 -11.78 -26.42
CA THR A 195 -0.08 -11.77 -26.65
C THR A 195 -0.47 -10.71 -27.65
N GLU A 196 -1.18 -11.10 -28.70
CA GLU A 196 -1.72 -10.19 -29.70
C GLU A 196 -3.13 -9.72 -29.32
N TYR A 197 -3.43 -8.46 -29.65
CA TYR A 197 -4.76 -7.88 -29.53
C TYR A 197 -5.10 -7.09 -30.81
N ASP A 198 -6.25 -7.40 -31.40
CA ASP A 198 -6.71 -6.76 -32.64
C ASP A 198 -7.20 -5.31 -32.46
N SER A 199 -7.44 -4.87 -31.22
CA SER A 199 -7.98 -3.54 -30.95
C SER A 199 -7.53 -3.00 -29.59
N TYR A 200 -7.59 -1.68 -29.47
CA TYR A 200 -7.31 -0.99 -28.20
C TYR A 200 -8.27 -1.44 -27.10
N SER A 201 -9.54 -1.68 -27.41
CA SER A 201 -10.52 -2.14 -26.40
C SER A 201 -10.17 -3.52 -25.84
N ASN A 202 -9.69 -4.44 -26.69
CA ASN A 202 -9.25 -5.77 -26.25
C ASN A 202 -7.99 -5.67 -25.37
N TYR A 203 -7.02 -4.85 -25.79
CA TYR A 203 -5.82 -4.57 -25.00
C TYR A 203 -6.13 -3.89 -23.66
N GLU A 204 -6.99 -2.86 -23.65
CA GLU A 204 -7.36 -2.12 -22.43
C GLU A 204 -8.09 -3.01 -21.45
N SER A 205 -9.06 -3.80 -21.91
CA SER A 205 -9.84 -4.68 -21.05
C SER A 205 -9.03 -5.84 -20.47
N THR A 206 -7.98 -6.30 -21.15
CA THR A 206 -7.18 -7.45 -20.72
C THR A 206 -5.94 -7.03 -19.94
N VAL A 207 -5.19 -6.04 -20.42
CA VAL A 207 -3.90 -5.64 -19.82
C VAL A 207 -4.09 -4.49 -18.84
N LEU A 208 -4.79 -3.42 -19.26
CA LEU A 208 -4.90 -2.20 -18.45
C LEU A 208 -5.91 -2.36 -17.31
N LYS A 209 -7.06 -3.00 -17.56
CA LYS A 209 -8.05 -3.29 -16.52
C LYS A 209 -7.54 -4.37 -15.57
N ALA A 210 -6.88 -5.43 -16.04
CA ALA A 210 -6.31 -6.43 -15.13
C ALA A 210 -5.31 -5.80 -14.15
N LYS A 211 -4.52 -4.80 -14.56
CA LYS A 211 -3.66 -4.02 -13.64
C LYS A 211 -4.43 -3.15 -12.65
N ALA A 212 -5.65 -2.75 -12.98
CA ALA A 212 -6.51 -1.93 -12.13
C ALA A 212 -7.48 -2.73 -11.24
N THR A 213 -7.86 -3.96 -11.62
CA THR A 213 -8.92 -4.77 -10.99
C THR A 213 -8.40 -5.93 -10.13
N GLN A 214 -7.13 -5.95 -9.74
CA GLN A 214 -6.56 -7.05 -8.93
C GLN A 214 -7.14 -7.19 -7.51
N SER A 215 -8.17 -6.42 -7.19
CA SER A 215 -8.80 -6.30 -5.88
C SER A 215 -10.23 -6.86 -5.91
N SER A 216 -10.39 -8.19 -5.90
CA SER A 216 -11.67 -8.82 -5.53
C SER A 216 -11.68 -9.08 -4.02
N PHE A 217 -12.72 -8.58 -3.33
CA PHE A 217 -12.81 -8.64 -1.87
C PHE A 217 -13.92 -9.57 -1.39
N SER A 218 -13.62 -10.40 -0.40
CA SER A 218 -14.63 -11.08 0.42
C SER A 218 -14.97 -10.27 1.67
N VAL A 219 -16.05 -10.64 2.38
CA VAL A 219 -16.46 -10.02 3.66
C VAL A 219 -15.31 -10.06 4.68
N GLY A 220 -14.91 -8.89 5.17
CA GLY A 220 -13.65 -8.69 5.87
C GLY A 220 -12.51 -8.70 4.87
N ILE A 221 -11.85 -7.55 4.65
CA ILE A 221 -10.90 -7.30 3.55
C ILE A 221 -9.75 -8.33 3.60
N LYS A 222 -9.97 -9.48 2.97
CA LYS A 222 -9.04 -10.60 2.85
C LYS A 222 -8.87 -10.81 1.36
N ILE A 223 -7.63 -10.90 0.91
CA ILE A 223 -7.29 -11.17 -0.48
C ILE A 223 -7.04 -12.69 -0.58
N PRO A 224 -7.96 -13.48 -1.17
CA PRO A 224 -7.85 -14.94 -1.17
C PRO A 224 -6.90 -15.50 -2.26
N LYS A 225 -6.27 -14.64 -3.07
CA LYS A 225 -5.40 -15.04 -4.20
C LYS A 225 -4.07 -14.30 -4.20
N VAL A 226 -3.11 -14.84 -4.97
CA VAL A 226 -1.86 -14.18 -5.32
C VAL A 226 -2.18 -12.78 -5.86
N PHE A 227 -1.59 -11.77 -5.25
CA PHE A 227 -1.75 -10.36 -5.60
C PHE A 227 -0.45 -9.88 -6.24
N GLU A 228 -0.52 -9.32 -7.44
CA GLU A 228 0.64 -8.75 -8.11
C GLU A 228 0.72 -7.26 -7.76
N LEU A 229 1.81 -6.87 -7.10
CA LEU A 229 2.04 -5.46 -6.80
C LEU A 229 2.45 -4.72 -8.09
N GLY A 230 1.44 -4.20 -8.80
CA GLY A 230 1.63 -3.41 -10.01
C GLY A 230 2.04 -1.96 -9.75
N TYR A 231 2.04 -1.15 -10.82
CA TYR A 231 2.28 0.29 -10.70
C TYR A 231 1.23 0.95 -9.80
N SER A 232 1.68 1.86 -8.93
CA SER A 232 0.75 2.72 -8.21
C SER A 232 -0.08 3.53 -9.20
N SER A 233 -1.40 3.62 -8.95
CA SER A 233 -2.31 4.48 -9.72
C SER A 233 -1.87 5.95 -9.74
N ASN A 234 -1.05 6.34 -8.77
CA ASN A 234 -0.51 7.69 -8.65
C ASN A 234 0.82 7.90 -9.38
N ASP A 235 1.48 6.84 -9.88
CA ASP A 235 2.77 6.94 -10.58
C ASP A 235 2.61 7.75 -11.89
N MET A 236 3.36 8.84 -11.99
CA MET A 236 3.36 9.72 -13.16
C MET A 236 3.84 9.03 -14.45
N ARG A 237 4.72 8.03 -14.34
CA ARG A 237 5.16 7.23 -15.48
C ARG A 237 4.02 6.38 -16.01
N PHE A 238 3.26 5.74 -15.11
CA PHE A 238 2.08 4.97 -15.47
C PHE A 238 0.99 5.87 -16.07
N LYS A 239 0.73 7.05 -15.48
CA LYS A 239 -0.21 8.04 -16.06
C LYS A 239 0.20 8.48 -17.47
N LYS A 240 1.49 8.77 -17.70
CA LYS A 240 2.02 9.12 -19.04
C LYS A 240 1.89 7.96 -20.02
N PHE A 241 2.17 6.73 -19.58
CA PHE A 241 1.96 5.52 -20.39
C PHE A 241 0.50 5.38 -20.82
N MET A 242 -0.44 5.48 -19.88
CA MET A 242 -1.89 5.43 -20.16
C MET A 242 -2.32 6.52 -21.15
N GLN A 243 -1.83 7.75 -20.99
CA GLN A 243 -2.13 8.85 -21.93
C GLN A 243 -1.60 8.59 -23.34
N ARG A 244 -0.40 8.00 -23.47
CA ARG A 244 0.17 7.62 -24.77
C ARG A 244 -0.65 6.52 -25.43
N MET A 245 -1.01 5.48 -24.67
CA MET A 245 -1.78 4.34 -25.20
C MET A 245 -3.18 4.74 -25.64
N LYS A 246 -3.86 5.65 -24.90
CA LYS A 246 -5.20 6.14 -25.26
C LYS A 246 -5.30 6.80 -26.65
N ARG A 247 -4.19 7.31 -27.20
CA ARG A 247 -4.17 7.93 -28.55
C ARG A 247 -4.54 6.93 -29.66
N PHE A 248 -4.36 5.64 -29.41
CA PHE A 248 -4.65 4.58 -30.36
C PHE A 248 -6.08 4.05 -30.26
N SER A 249 -6.92 4.59 -29.35
CA SER A 249 -8.28 4.12 -29.12
C SER A 249 -9.21 4.25 -30.34
N SER A 250 -8.95 5.20 -31.23
CA SER A 250 -9.76 5.45 -32.44
C SER A 250 -9.09 4.95 -33.73
N SER A 251 -7.92 4.33 -33.63
CA SER A 251 -7.15 3.84 -34.77
C SER A 251 -7.36 2.35 -34.99
N SER A 252 -7.25 1.88 -36.24
CA SER A 252 -7.20 0.44 -36.60
C SER A 252 -5.85 -0.20 -36.24
N SER A 253 -5.34 0.10 -35.04
CA SER A 253 -4.04 -0.39 -34.57
C SER A 253 -4.18 -1.77 -33.94
N LYS A 254 -3.24 -2.66 -34.27
CA LYS A 254 -3.01 -3.94 -33.58
C LYS A 254 -1.95 -3.76 -32.50
N PHE A 255 -2.04 -4.56 -31.44
CA PHE A 255 -1.15 -4.49 -30.28
C PHE A 255 -0.49 -5.85 -30.07
N LEU A 256 0.83 -5.87 -29.88
CA LEU A 256 1.56 -7.06 -29.44
C LEU A 256 2.20 -6.75 -28.09
N HIS A 257 1.76 -7.46 -27.05
CA HIS A 257 2.24 -7.29 -25.68
C HIS A 257 3.20 -8.42 -25.33
N ALA A 258 4.44 -8.07 -25.03
CA ALA A 258 5.46 -9.00 -24.55
C ALA A 258 5.63 -8.80 -23.04
N ARG A 259 5.53 -9.89 -22.27
CA ARG A 259 5.68 -9.89 -20.81
C ARG A 259 6.61 -11.02 -20.36
N CYS A 260 7.59 -10.69 -19.55
CA CYS A 260 8.54 -11.61 -18.94
C CYS A 260 8.56 -11.39 -17.42
N GLU A 261 8.46 -12.47 -16.66
CA GLU A 261 8.48 -12.46 -15.19
C GLU A 261 9.73 -13.17 -14.70
N LEU A 262 10.52 -12.48 -13.87
CA LEU A 262 11.74 -13.01 -13.29
C LEU A 262 11.58 -13.06 -11.78
N ALA A 263 11.39 -14.26 -11.22
CA ALA A 263 11.45 -14.50 -9.79
C ALA A 263 12.90 -14.70 -9.34
N VAL A 264 13.30 -13.96 -8.30
CA VAL A 264 14.66 -13.94 -7.73
C VAL A 264 14.66 -14.50 -6.31
N GLY A 265 13.52 -14.50 -5.63
CA GLY A 265 13.40 -15.15 -4.33
C GLY A 265 12.00 -15.14 -3.78
N VAL A 266 11.78 -15.93 -2.74
CA VAL A 266 10.51 -16.04 -2.02
C VAL A 266 10.71 -15.61 -0.59
N TYR A 267 9.87 -14.68 -0.16
CA TYR A 267 9.81 -14.13 1.17
C TYR A 267 8.61 -14.70 1.92
N LYS A 268 8.83 -15.07 3.19
CA LYS A 268 7.77 -15.47 4.11
C LYS A 268 7.95 -14.83 5.49
N LEU A 269 6.89 -14.22 5.97
CA LEU A 269 6.76 -13.63 7.28
C LEU A 269 6.38 -14.70 8.31
N ARG A 270 6.88 -14.56 9.55
CA ARG A 270 6.45 -15.42 10.65
C ARG A 270 4.94 -15.33 10.90
N PRO A 271 4.29 -16.42 11.31
CA PRO A 271 2.84 -16.45 11.48
C PRO A 271 2.34 -15.68 12.72
N ARG A 272 3.16 -15.55 13.77
CA ARG A 272 2.76 -14.96 15.06
C ARG A 272 3.94 -14.29 15.76
N ALA A 273 3.62 -13.51 16.80
CA ALA A 273 4.57 -12.83 17.67
C ALA A 273 5.56 -11.95 16.90
N LEU A 274 5.03 -11.16 15.97
CA LEU A 274 5.78 -10.22 15.14
C LEU A 274 6.18 -8.96 15.92
N MET A 275 7.33 -8.40 15.57
CA MET A 275 7.76 -7.10 16.05
C MET A 275 7.21 -6.00 15.14
N LEU A 276 6.34 -5.16 15.70
CA LEU A 276 5.80 -4.00 14.99
C LEU A 276 6.83 -2.88 14.92
N HIS A 277 6.81 -2.12 13.83
CA HIS A 277 7.60 -0.90 13.71
C HIS A 277 7.22 0.07 14.84
N HIS A 278 8.20 0.75 15.43
CA HIS A 278 7.98 1.58 16.61
C HIS A 278 7.03 2.75 16.35
N GLU A 279 7.09 3.35 15.15
CA GLU A 279 6.17 4.43 14.77
C GLU A 279 4.73 3.94 14.62
N PHE A 280 4.54 2.79 13.99
CA PHE A 280 3.23 2.17 13.84
C PHE A 280 2.65 1.80 15.21
N LEU A 281 3.46 1.20 16.09
CA LEU A 281 3.06 0.89 17.46
C LEU A 281 2.66 2.15 18.24
N ARG A 282 3.40 3.25 18.09
CA ARG A 282 3.07 4.55 18.72
C ARG A 282 1.74 5.07 18.22
N ARG A 283 1.50 5.02 16.90
CA ARG A 283 0.24 5.46 16.28
C ARG A 283 -0.95 4.59 16.71
N LEU A 284 -0.80 3.27 16.75
CA LEU A 284 -1.83 2.35 17.26
C LEU A 284 -2.21 2.66 18.71
N ARG A 285 -1.21 3.00 19.54
CA ARG A 285 -1.45 3.39 20.94
C ARG A 285 -2.22 4.71 21.04
N GLN A 286 -2.02 5.64 20.12
CA GLN A 286 -2.69 6.95 20.12
C GLN A 286 -4.14 6.90 19.62
N LEU A 287 -4.58 5.78 19.03
CA LEU A 287 -5.95 5.64 18.57
C LEU A 287 -6.96 5.72 19.73
N PRO A 288 -8.13 6.31 19.49
CA PRO A 288 -9.19 6.35 20.48
C PRO A 288 -9.78 4.96 20.75
N THR A 289 -10.27 4.76 21.96
CA THR A 289 -10.97 3.53 22.38
C THR A 289 -12.30 3.37 21.67
N GLU A 290 -12.98 4.49 21.37
CA GLU A 290 -14.18 4.49 20.53
C GLU A 290 -13.80 4.74 19.07
N TYR A 291 -14.53 4.10 18.16
CA TYR A 291 -14.27 4.24 16.73
C TYR A 291 -14.50 5.68 16.26
N SER A 292 -13.45 6.31 15.75
CA SER A 292 -13.48 7.62 15.09
C SER A 292 -12.95 7.49 13.67
N TYR A 293 -13.82 7.68 12.67
CA TYR A 293 -13.44 7.49 11.27
C TYR A 293 -12.23 8.34 10.86
N GLY A 294 -12.13 9.60 11.33
CA GLY A 294 -11.02 10.49 10.99
C GLY A 294 -9.66 9.95 11.43
N GLU A 295 -9.56 9.44 12.67
CA GLU A 295 -8.30 8.91 13.21
C GLU A 295 -7.91 7.57 12.57
N TYR A 296 -8.89 6.71 12.29
CA TYR A 296 -8.63 5.44 11.60
C TYR A 296 -8.30 5.65 10.12
N ARG A 297 -8.95 6.60 9.44
CA ARG A 297 -8.63 6.97 8.05
C ARG A 297 -7.19 7.46 7.95
N GLU A 298 -6.73 8.28 8.90
CA GLU A 298 -5.34 8.76 8.93
C GLU A 298 -4.35 7.59 9.09
N LEU A 299 -4.62 6.65 10.00
CA LEU A 299 -3.79 5.46 10.16
C LEU A 299 -3.66 4.68 8.85
N LEU A 300 -4.78 4.50 8.13
CA LEU A 300 -4.80 3.76 6.87
C LEU A 300 -4.15 4.55 5.72
N ARG A 301 -4.15 5.89 5.77
CA ARG A 301 -3.39 6.73 4.83
C ARG A 301 -1.89 6.60 5.08
N ASP A 302 -1.47 6.64 6.34
CA ASP A 302 -0.06 6.62 6.72
C ASP A 302 0.58 5.23 6.56
N PHE A 303 -0.17 4.15 6.83
CA PHE A 303 0.36 2.78 6.91
C PHE A 303 -0.33 1.78 5.98
N GLY A 304 -1.25 2.24 5.13
CA GLY A 304 -1.99 1.35 4.22
C GLY A 304 -3.01 0.49 4.95
N THR A 305 -3.54 -0.49 4.22
CA THR A 305 -4.67 -1.32 4.66
C THR A 305 -4.27 -2.76 4.94
N HIS A 306 -3.18 -3.24 4.34
CA HIS A 306 -2.66 -4.60 4.47
C HIS A 306 -1.17 -4.59 4.75
N PHE A 307 -0.61 -5.76 5.06
CA PHE A 307 0.83 -5.98 5.16
C PHE A 307 1.20 -7.28 4.45
N ILE A 308 2.49 -7.44 4.15
CA ILE A 308 2.97 -8.55 3.31
C ILE A 308 3.30 -9.75 4.19
N GLN A 309 2.59 -10.86 3.98
CA GLN A 309 2.85 -12.14 4.65
C GLN A 309 3.75 -13.05 3.82
N GLU A 310 3.47 -13.18 2.53
CA GLU A 310 4.24 -13.95 1.57
C GLU A 310 4.42 -13.09 0.32
N ALA A 311 5.60 -13.15 -0.30
CA ALA A 311 5.87 -12.43 -1.54
C ALA A 311 6.91 -13.13 -2.40
N THR A 312 6.69 -13.14 -3.71
CA THR A 312 7.71 -13.46 -4.70
C THR A 312 8.42 -12.17 -5.09
N LEU A 313 9.71 -12.12 -4.82
CA LEU A 313 10.59 -11.02 -5.17
C LEU A 313 11.14 -11.24 -6.57
N GLY A 314 11.17 -10.18 -7.35
CA GLY A 314 11.52 -10.30 -8.75
C GLY A 314 11.29 -9.02 -9.52
N GLY A 315 11.17 -9.16 -10.83
CA GLY A 315 10.80 -8.08 -11.73
C GLY A 315 9.89 -8.57 -12.83
N VAL A 316 9.00 -7.70 -13.27
CA VAL A 316 8.24 -7.89 -14.50
C VAL A 316 8.81 -6.94 -15.55
N TYR A 317 9.25 -7.49 -16.68
CA TYR A 317 9.60 -6.71 -17.85
C TYR A 317 8.45 -6.79 -18.86
N GLU A 318 7.96 -5.62 -19.28
CA GLU A 318 6.84 -5.52 -20.21
C GLU A 318 7.16 -4.55 -21.34
N TYR A 319 6.75 -4.93 -22.54
CA TYR A 319 6.84 -4.09 -23.72
C TYR A 319 5.59 -4.27 -24.59
N THR A 320 5.10 -3.19 -25.18
CA THR A 320 3.94 -3.23 -26.08
C THR A 320 4.28 -2.56 -27.39
N LEU A 321 4.20 -3.30 -28.48
CA LEU A 321 4.25 -2.79 -29.85
C LEU A 321 2.85 -2.37 -30.28
N VAL A 322 2.76 -1.20 -30.89
CA VAL A 322 1.53 -0.69 -31.50
C VAL A 322 1.79 -0.55 -32.99
N MET A 323 0.99 -1.25 -33.80
CA MET A 323 1.19 -1.36 -35.24
C MET A 323 -0.06 -0.91 -35.99
N ASN A 324 0.11 -0.19 -37.11
CA ASN A 324 -1.02 0.18 -37.95
C ASN A 324 -1.48 -1.04 -38.77
N GLY A 325 -2.69 -1.53 -38.53
CA GLY A 325 -3.20 -2.75 -39.16
C GLY A 325 -3.33 -2.64 -40.68
N HIS A 326 -3.61 -1.46 -41.22
CA HIS A 326 -3.77 -1.25 -42.66
C HIS A 326 -2.43 -1.30 -43.41
N GLU A 327 -1.38 -0.70 -42.83
CA GLU A 327 -0.03 -0.75 -43.42
C GLU A 327 0.60 -2.14 -43.27
N LEU A 328 0.29 -2.87 -42.18
CA LEU A 328 0.71 -4.28 -42.04
C LEU A 328 0.14 -5.15 -43.16
N HIS A 329 -1.16 -5.01 -43.43
CA HIS A 329 -1.86 -5.77 -44.46
C HIS A 329 -1.34 -5.42 -45.87
N LYS A 330 -1.07 -4.13 -46.14
CA LYS A 330 -0.46 -3.70 -47.41
C LYS A 330 0.93 -4.26 -47.63
N ALA A 331 1.71 -4.43 -46.56
CA ALA A 331 3.05 -5.00 -46.62
C ALA A 331 3.07 -6.53 -46.74
N GLY A 332 1.91 -7.20 -46.80
CA GLY A 332 1.81 -8.66 -46.85
C GLY A 332 2.24 -9.36 -45.56
N MET A 333 2.40 -8.61 -44.46
CA MET A 333 2.70 -9.18 -43.15
C MET A 333 1.37 -9.50 -42.47
N CYS A 334 0.94 -10.76 -42.54
CA CYS A 334 -0.15 -11.24 -41.71
C CYS A 334 0.32 -11.32 -40.26
N SER A 335 -0.48 -10.80 -39.33
CA SER A 335 -0.36 -11.19 -37.94
C SER A 335 -1.03 -12.56 -37.81
N SER A 336 -0.21 -13.57 -37.52
CA SER A 336 -0.58 -14.98 -37.49
C SER A 336 -1.28 -15.37 -36.21
#